data_AF-E4Z5S9-F1
#
_entry.id   AF-E4Z5S9-F1
#
_cell.length_a   1.000
_cell.length_b   1.000
_cell.length_c   1.000
_cell.angle_alpha   90.00
_cell.angle_beta   90.00
_cell.angle_gamma   90.00
#
_symmetry.space_group_name_H-M   'P 1'
#
loop_
_entity.id
_entity.type
_entity.pdbx_description
1 polymer ?
#
loop_
_entity_poly.entity_id
_entity_poly.type
_entity_poly.pdbx_seq_one_letter_code
_entity_poly.pdbx_strand_id
1 'polypeptide(L)'
;MLNSSLITLNIVNSYRKLIDRDQCLPSTTARALMTFQATFGVFPKILACGKTSCATVELLLSSRKELIPCEDKISPPQFSSLILIDRSTDITSPLLTPTSYNALLERFLDAKWNKVPVKQAEKPDKTVHLTNDPFFNELRNVHVKHAARIISQKLRTLKSSFDESHGNTFWKDTFQKVF
;
A
#
# COMPACT_ATOMS: atom_id res chain seq x y z
N MET A 1 -6.27 -2.53 7.80
CA MET A 1 -4.95 -2.01 7.36
C MET A 1 -4.78 -2.29 5.87
N LEU A 2 -4.23 -1.36 5.09
CA LEU A 2 -3.92 -1.60 3.67
C LEU A 2 -2.75 -2.55 3.48
N ASN A 3 -1.73 -2.42 4.35
CA ASN A 3 -0.54 -3.26 4.53
C ASN A 3 0.02 -2.98 5.95
N SER A 4 0.82 -3.89 6.51
CA SER A 4 1.50 -3.70 7.81
C SER A 4 2.52 -2.55 7.80
N SER A 5 3.10 -2.25 6.64
CA SER A 5 4.14 -1.20 6.48
C SER A 5 3.60 0.10 5.87
N LEU A 6 2.29 0.30 5.80
CA LEU A 6 1.68 1.50 5.19
C LEU A 6 0.66 2.13 6.14
N ILE A 7 0.88 3.41 6.44
CA ILE A 7 -0.02 4.26 7.21
C ILE A 7 -0.37 5.47 6.34
N THR A 8 -1.63 5.89 6.37
CA THR A 8 -2.10 7.09 5.66
C THR A 8 -2.98 7.93 6.56
N LEU A 9 -2.84 9.26 6.48
CA LEU A 9 -3.76 10.20 7.13
C LEU A 9 -5.08 10.36 6.36
N ASN A 10 -5.17 9.79 5.15
CA ASN A 10 -6.33 9.86 4.27
C ASN A 10 -6.91 11.28 4.11
N ILE A 11 -6.03 12.27 3.99
CA ILE A 11 -6.42 13.67 3.80
C ILE A 11 -6.88 13.84 2.35
N VAL A 12 -8.18 14.03 2.17
CA VAL A 12 -8.78 14.30 0.87
C VAL A 12 -8.22 15.61 0.31
N ASN A 13 -7.91 15.62 -0.99
CA ASN A 13 -7.34 16.77 -1.70
C ASN A 13 -6.02 17.29 -1.10
N SER A 14 -5.24 16.42 -0.43
CA SER A 14 -3.94 16.79 0.16
C SER A 14 -2.97 17.42 -0.84
N TYR A 15 -2.96 16.96 -2.10
CA TYR A 15 -2.13 17.56 -3.14
C TYR A 15 -2.59 18.99 -3.48
N ARG A 16 -3.90 19.25 -3.58
CA ARG A 16 -4.41 20.61 -3.82
C ARG A 16 -4.01 21.54 -2.66
N LYS A 17 -4.18 21.08 -1.42
CA LYS A 17 -3.75 21.78 -0.20
C LYS A 17 -2.25 22.10 -0.20
N LEU A 18 -1.42 21.17 -0.68
CA LEU A 18 0.02 21.38 -0.85
C LEU A 18 0.30 22.54 -1.83
N ILE A 19 -0.38 22.56 -2.98
CA ILE A 19 -0.22 23.63 -3.99
C ILE A 19 -0.71 24.98 -3.47
N ASP A 20 -1.83 24.99 -2.74
CA ASP A 20 -2.39 26.20 -2.10
C ASP A 20 -1.58 26.71 -0.90
N ARG A 21 -0.51 25.99 -0.51
CA ARG A 21 0.31 26.29 0.67
C ARG A 21 -0.52 26.37 1.96
N ASP A 22 -1.51 25.46 2.07
CA ASP A 22 -2.33 25.32 3.26
C ASP A 22 -1.47 24.93 4.47
N GLN A 23 -1.41 25.81 5.46
CA GLN A 23 -0.63 25.62 6.70
C GLN A 23 -1.20 24.50 7.59
N CYS A 24 -2.45 24.07 7.36
CA CYS A 24 -3.03 22.94 8.09
C CYS A 24 -2.33 21.62 7.78
N LEU A 25 -1.75 21.47 6.57
CA LEU A 25 -1.13 20.21 6.14
C LEU A 25 0.16 19.89 6.93
N PRO A 26 1.14 20.81 7.07
CA PRO A 26 2.26 20.64 7.99
C PRO A 26 1.83 20.36 9.43
N SER A 27 0.89 21.15 9.97
CA SER A 27 0.43 21.02 11.37
C SER A 27 -0.20 19.66 11.64
N THR A 28 -1.08 19.19 10.74
CA THR A 28 -1.73 17.88 10.88
C THR A 28 -0.71 16.75 10.79
N THR A 29 0.25 16.85 9.87
CA THR A 29 1.32 15.84 9.72
C THR A 29 2.24 15.81 10.94
N ALA A 30 2.65 16.97 11.45
CA ALA A 30 3.48 17.07 12.65
C ALA A 30 2.79 16.45 13.87
N ARG A 31 1.49 16.71 14.07
CA ARG A 31 0.71 16.12 15.16
C ARG A 31 0.63 14.59 15.06
N ALA A 32 0.40 14.07 13.86
CA ALA A 32 0.39 12.62 13.64
C ALA A 32 1.76 11.99 13.93
N LEU A 33 2.86 12.65 13.54
CA LEU A 33 4.22 12.22 13.85
C LEU A 33 4.49 12.29 15.36
N MET A 34 3.97 13.29 16.08
CA MET A 34 4.07 13.34 17.55
C MET A 34 3.36 12.15 18.19
N THR A 35 2.15 11.80 17.76
CA THR A 35 1.45 10.59 18.21
C THR A 35 2.26 9.33 17.91
N PHE A 36 2.88 9.26 16.72
CA PHE A 36 3.73 8.13 16.35
C PHE A 36 4.93 7.99 17.29
N GLN A 37 5.62 9.09 17.61
CA GLN A 37 6.76 9.06 18.52
C GLN A 37 6.39 8.70 19.96
N ALA A 38 5.19 9.07 20.41
CA ALA A 38 4.70 8.70 21.73
C ALA A 38 4.58 7.16 21.89
N THR A 39 4.40 6.43 20.79
CA THR A 39 4.32 4.96 20.79
C THR A 39 5.63 4.28 20.42
N PHE A 40 6.40 4.84 19.47
CA PHE A 40 7.55 4.17 18.87
C PHE A 40 8.92 4.82 19.19
N GLY A 41 8.91 5.81 20.08
CA GLY A 41 10.10 6.59 20.42
C GLY A 41 10.39 7.69 19.40
N VAL A 42 11.27 8.60 19.80
CA VAL A 42 11.64 9.80 19.01
C VAL A 42 12.54 9.43 17.84
N PHE A 43 12.34 10.05 16.67
CA PHE A 43 13.24 9.85 15.53
C PHE A 43 14.62 10.48 15.79
N PRO A 44 15.73 9.71 15.77
CA PRO A 44 17.08 10.22 16.01
C PRO A 44 17.58 11.15 14.90
N LYS A 45 17.20 10.85 13.65
CA LYS A 45 17.61 11.61 12.46
C LYS A 45 16.37 12.00 11.64
N ILE A 46 16.30 13.25 11.20
CA ILE A 46 15.21 13.74 10.34
C ILE A 46 15.81 14.37 9.10
N LEU A 47 15.36 13.92 7.93
CA LEU A 47 15.68 14.50 6.62
C LEU A 47 14.39 15.03 6.00
N ALA A 48 14.46 16.21 5.38
CA ALA A 48 13.31 16.84 4.74
C ALA A 48 13.69 17.36 3.36
N CYS A 49 12.82 17.14 2.38
CA CYS A 49 12.95 17.65 1.03
C CYS A 49 11.66 18.38 0.62
N GLY A 50 11.76 19.70 0.46
CA GLY A 50 10.63 20.57 0.11
C GLY A 50 10.15 21.46 1.26
N LYS A 51 9.43 22.53 0.91
CA LYS A 51 9.04 23.60 1.83
C LYS A 51 8.04 23.13 2.91
N THR A 52 7.07 22.31 2.53
CA THR A 52 6.04 21.77 3.44
C THR A 52 6.65 20.75 4.39
N SER A 53 7.59 19.94 3.90
CA SER A 53 8.38 19.00 4.70
C SER A 53 9.22 19.74 5.73
N CYS A 54 9.96 20.80 5.34
CA CYS A 54 10.72 21.62 6.29
C CYS A 54 9.81 22.25 7.36
N ALA A 55 8.69 22.85 6.97
CA ALA A 55 7.72 23.41 7.92
C ALA A 55 7.15 22.33 8.87
N THR A 56 6.93 21.11 8.38
CA THR A 56 6.50 19.98 9.22
C THR A 56 7.56 19.63 10.27
N VAL A 57 8.84 19.63 9.90
CA VAL A 57 9.94 19.39 10.85
C VAL A 57 10.01 20.49 11.90
N GLU A 58 9.91 21.76 11.51
CA GLU A 58 9.92 22.89 12.44
C GLU A 58 8.80 22.77 13.48
N LEU A 59 7.57 22.49 13.03
CA LEU A 59 6.43 22.27 13.92
C LEU A 59 6.64 21.04 14.82
N LEU A 60 7.13 19.94 14.26
CA LEU A 60 7.42 18.72 15.02
C LEU A 60 8.44 18.99 16.14
N LEU A 61 9.52 19.70 15.85
CA LEU A 61 10.56 20.03 16.82
C LEU A 61 10.07 21.06 17.85
N SER A 62 9.22 22.01 17.45
CA SER A 62 8.59 22.95 18.38
C SER A 62 7.66 22.21 19.36
N SER A 63 6.79 21.33 18.86
CA SER A 63 5.89 20.53 19.70
C SER A 63 6.63 19.58 20.63
N ARG A 64 7.84 19.12 20.26
CA ARG A 64 8.70 18.37 21.20
C ARG A 64 9.10 19.23 22.39
N LYS A 65 9.56 20.47 22.15
CA LYS A 65 10.02 21.39 23.21
C LYS A 65 8.94 21.70 24.25
N GLU A 66 7.70 21.82 23.80
CA GLU A 66 6.54 22.07 24.66
C GLU A 66 6.20 20.88 25.57
N LEU A 67 6.58 19.65 25.20
CA LEU A 67 6.29 18.43 25.95
C LEU A 67 7.45 17.95 26.85
N ILE A 68 8.56 18.70 26.91
CA ILE A 68 9.78 18.34 27.67
C ILE A 68 9.62 18.21 29.19
N PRO A 69 8.56 18.64 29.92
CA PRO A 69 8.52 18.38 31.37
C PRO A 69 8.41 16.89 31.75
N CYS A 70 8.24 15.96 30.80
CA CYS A 70 8.02 14.54 31.09
C CYS A 70 9.14 13.66 30.49
N GLU A 71 10.35 13.76 31.04
CA GLU A 71 11.52 12.97 30.61
C GLU A 71 11.38 11.45 30.90
N ASP A 72 10.42 11.04 31.74
CA ASP A 72 10.37 9.68 32.28
C ASP A 72 9.71 8.62 31.37
N LYS A 73 9.21 8.96 30.18
CA LYS A 73 8.39 8.03 29.36
C LYS A 73 8.71 8.00 27.87
N ILE A 74 9.92 8.39 27.46
CA ILE A 74 10.30 8.26 26.05
C ILE A 74 10.71 6.80 25.80
N SER A 75 9.85 6.04 25.13
CA SER A 75 10.19 4.70 24.64
C SER A 75 11.47 4.74 23.80
N PRO A 76 12.33 3.71 23.86
CA PRO A 76 13.52 3.66 23.04
C PRO A 76 13.14 3.77 21.55
N PRO A 77 13.95 4.48 20.74
CA PRO A 77 13.63 4.71 19.33
C PRO A 77 13.61 3.40 18.56
N GLN A 78 12.48 3.06 17.96
CA GLN A 78 12.33 1.87 17.10
C GLN A 78 12.72 2.14 15.64
N PHE A 79 12.85 3.42 15.25
CA PHE A 79 13.18 3.85 13.90
C PHE A 79 14.48 4.67 13.91
N SER A 80 15.38 4.39 12.96
CA SER A 80 16.66 5.09 12.85
C SER A 80 16.54 6.50 12.29
N SER A 81 15.59 6.73 11.40
CA SER A 81 15.41 8.02 10.74
C SER A 81 14.00 8.24 10.20
N LEU A 82 13.60 9.50 10.13
CA LEU A 82 12.43 9.98 9.38
C LEU A 82 12.90 10.71 8.12
N ILE A 83 12.31 10.39 6.97
CA ILE A 83 12.53 11.11 5.71
C ILE A 83 11.18 11.68 5.26
N LEU A 84 11.11 13.00 5.14
CA LEU A 84 9.94 13.72 4.63
C LEU A 84 10.23 14.22 3.21
N ILE A 85 9.33 13.92 2.29
CA ILE A 85 9.46 14.29 0.88
C ILE A 85 8.15 14.95 0.44
N ASP A 86 8.24 16.20 0.00
CA ASP A 86 7.12 16.90 -0.60
C ASP A 86 6.85 16.37 -1.99
N ARG A 87 5.58 16.10 -2.30
CA ARG A 87 5.19 15.70 -3.66
C ARG A 87 5.53 16.77 -4.70
N SER A 88 5.61 18.05 -4.32
CA SER A 88 5.98 19.16 -5.20
C SER A 88 7.43 19.11 -5.71
N THR A 89 8.31 18.32 -5.08
CA THR A 89 9.71 18.16 -5.51
C THR A 89 9.86 17.24 -6.72
N ASP A 90 8.84 16.43 -7.02
CA ASP A 90 8.79 15.59 -8.22
C ASP A 90 7.33 15.48 -8.67
N ILE A 91 6.91 16.39 -9.55
CA ILE A 91 5.57 16.38 -10.14
C ILE A 91 5.45 15.39 -11.30
N THR A 92 6.57 14.89 -11.82
CA THR A 92 6.61 14.08 -13.04
C THR A 92 6.22 12.64 -12.75
N SER A 93 6.75 12.02 -11.70
CA SER A 93 6.43 10.62 -11.35
C SER A 93 4.93 10.29 -11.26
N PRO A 94 4.05 11.11 -10.64
CA PRO A 94 2.61 10.80 -10.59
C PRO A 94 1.90 10.96 -11.96
N LEU A 95 2.50 11.69 -12.91
CA LEU A 95 1.93 11.88 -14.25
C LEU A 95 2.25 10.69 -15.17
N LEU A 96 3.33 9.96 -14.91
CA LEU A 96 3.70 8.77 -15.66
C LEU A 96 2.67 7.65 -15.43
N THR A 97 2.45 6.83 -16.45
CA THR A 97 1.69 5.60 -16.30
C THR A 97 2.49 4.64 -15.42
N PRO A 98 1.96 4.22 -14.26
CA PRO A 98 2.67 3.29 -13.40
C PRO A 98 2.74 1.91 -14.07
N THR A 99 3.81 1.16 -13.83
CA THR A 99 4.05 -0.12 -14.50
C THR A 99 3.93 -1.34 -13.59
N SER A 100 3.74 -1.14 -12.29
CA SER A 100 3.51 -2.24 -11.35
C SER A 100 2.07 -2.75 -11.47
N TYR A 101 1.89 -4.05 -11.23
CA TYR A 101 0.59 -4.70 -11.37
C TYR A 101 -0.51 -4.01 -10.55
N ASN A 102 -0.28 -3.76 -9.25
CA ASN A 102 -1.27 -3.10 -8.39
C ASN A 102 -1.61 -1.69 -8.86
N ALA A 103 -0.60 -0.89 -9.21
CA ALA A 103 -0.85 0.49 -9.61
C ALA A 103 -1.63 0.58 -10.93
N LEU A 104 -1.48 -0.40 -11.83
CA LEU A 104 -2.32 -0.52 -13.02
C LEU A 104 -3.76 -0.91 -12.68
N LEU A 105 -3.98 -1.82 -11.72
CA LEU A 105 -5.34 -2.13 -11.24
C LEU A 105 -6.03 -0.89 -10.67
N GLU A 106 -5.31 -0.11 -9.84
CA GLU A 106 -5.82 1.14 -9.27
C GLU A 106 -6.14 2.17 -10.35
N ARG A 107 -5.29 2.28 -11.39
CA ARG A 107 -5.47 3.28 -12.46
C ARG A 107 -6.57 2.92 -13.46
N PHE A 108 -6.70 1.66 -13.84
CA PHE A 108 -7.56 1.25 -14.96
C PHE A 108 -8.84 0.52 -14.52
N LEU A 109 -8.86 -0.06 -13.32
CA LEU A 109 -10.03 -0.79 -12.78
C LEU A 109 -10.65 -0.10 -11.57
N ASP A 110 -10.31 1.16 -11.31
CA ASP A 110 -10.81 1.94 -10.18
C ASP A 110 -10.63 1.21 -8.83
N ALA A 111 -9.58 0.39 -8.72
CA ALA A 111 -9.31 -0.34 -7.49
C ALA A 111 -8.97 0.65 -6.36
N LYS A 112 -9.64 0.50 -5.22
CA LYS A 112 -9.40 1.34 -4.04
C LYS A 112 -9.29 0.47 -2.80
N TRP A 113 -8.28 0.72 -1.97
CA TRP A 113 -8.10 0.03 -0.69
C TRP A 113 -8.06 -1.51 -0.83
N ASN A 114 -7.36 -2.03 -1.84
CA ASN A 114 -7.31 -3.45 -2.20
C ASN A 114 -8.70 -4.06 -2.54
N LYS A 115 -9.67 -3.23 -2.96
CA LYS A 115 -10.97 -3.67 -3.47
C LYS A 115 -11.05 -3.33 -4.95
N VAL A 116 -11.33 -4.35 -5.77
CA VAL A 116 -11.46 -4.18 -7.22
C VAL A 116 -12.91 -4.43 -7.63
N PRO A 117 -13.62 -3.43 -8.19
CA PRO A 117 -14.91 -3.66 -8.81
C PRO A 117 -14.73 -4.44 -10.12
N VAL A 118 -15.43 -5.56 -10.26
CA VAL A 118 -15.42 -6.39 -11.46
C VAL A 118 -16.81 -6.38 -12.07
N LYS A 119 -16.91 -5.78 -13.25
CA LYS A 119 -18.12 -5.81 -14.07
C LYS A 119 -18.30 -7.18 -14.68
N GLN A 120 -19.48 -7.77 -14.54
CA GLN A 120 -19.81 -9.08 -15.13
C GLN A 120 -20.99 -8.90 -16.08
N ALA A 121 -20.90 -9.47 -17.29
CA ALA A 121 -21.92 -9.26 -18.33
C ALA A 121 -23.28 -9.90 -17.98
N GLU A 122 -23.25 -11.07 -17.33
CA GLU A 122 -24.45 -11.90 -17.06
C GLU A 122 -24.74 -12.07 -15.55
N LYS A 123 -23.96 -11.40 -14.69
CA LYS A 123 -24.03 -11.53 -13.23
C LYS A 123 -23.93 -10.16 -12.58
N PRO A 124 -24.43 -10.00 -11.35
CA PRO A 124 -24.26 -8.75 -10.61
C PRO A 124 -22.77 -8.44 -10.46
N ASP A 125 -22.44 -7.14 -10.56
CA ASP A 125 -21.10 -6.63 -10.33
C ASP A 125 -20.56 -7.17 -9.00
N LYS A 126 -19.32 -7.67 -9.04
CA LYS A 126 -18.68 -8.27 -7.88
C LYS A 126 -17.51 -7.41 -7.45
N THR A 127 -17.38 -7.19 -6.15
CA THR A 127 -16.15 -6.63 -5.58
C THR A 127 -15.23 -7.76 -5.17
N VAL A 128 -13.99 -7.75 -5.69
CA VAL A 128 -12.93 -8.66 -5.28
C VAL A 128 -12.09 -7.99 -4.20
N HIS A 129 -11.92 -8.68 -3.08
CA HIS A 129 -11.08 -8.24 -1.97
C HIS A 129 -9.71 -8.89 -2.07
N LEU A 130 -8.67 -8.08 -2.26
CA LEU A 130 -7.28 -8.54 -2.41
C LEU A 130 -6.48 -8.45 -1.11
N THR A 131 -7.13 -8.06 -0.01
CA THR A 131 -6.51 -7.97 1.31
C THR A 131 -6.08 -9.35 1.78
N ASN A 132 -4.80 -9.49 2.13
CA ASN A 132 -4.17 -10.73 2.61
C ASN A 132 -4.17 -11.89 1.59
N ASP A 133 -4.36 -11.62 0.30
CA ASP A 133 -4.20 -12.64 -0.75
C ASP A 133 -2.70 -12.92 -0.99
N PRO A 134 -2.19 -14.14 -0.70
CA PRO A 134 -0.78 -14.47 -0.87
C PRO A 134 -0.31 -14.39 -2.33
N PHE A 135 -1.18 -14.78 -3.27
CA PHE A 135 -0.86 -14.68 -4.68
C PHE A 135 -0.82 -13.23 -5.14
N PHE A 136 -1.76 -12.41 -4.68
CA PHE A 136 -1.72 -10.98 -4.97
C PHE A 136 -0.45 -10.31 -4.42
N ASN A 137 0.00 -10.70 -3.23
CA ASN A 137 1.24 -10.18 -2.63
C ASN A 137 2.48 -10.45 -3.50
N GLU A 138 2.54 -11.60 -4.20
CA GLU A 138 3.61 -11.91 -5.16
C GLU A 138 3.55 -11.00 -6.40
N LEU A 139 2.34 -10.60 -6.83
CA LEU A 139 2.14 -9.82 -8.05
C LEU A 139 2.24 -8.30 -7.82
N ARG A 140 1.85 -7.83 -6.64
CA ARG A 140 1.54 -6.42 -6.36
C ARG A 140 2.58 -5.43 -6.86
N ASN A 141 3.86 -5.72 -6.57
CA ASN A 141 4.97 -4.79 -6.74
C ASN A 141 5.86 -5.11 -7.95
N VAL A 142 5.53 -6.14 -8.74
CA VAL A 142 6.31 -6.47 -9.94
C VAL A 142 5.79 -5.74 -11.18
N HIS A 143 6.67 -5.52 -12.15
CA HIS A 143 6.31 -4.97 -13.45
C HIS A 143 5.23 -5.85 -14.12
N VAL A 144 4.26 -5.24 -14.81
CA VAL A 144 3.08 -5.94 -15.38
C VAL A 144 3.44 -7.12 -16.30
N LYS A 145 4.49 -6.98 -17.12
CA LYS A 145 5.00 -8.09 -17.97
C LYS A 145 5.47 -9.28 -17.12
N HIS A 146 6.09 -9.01 -15.98
CA HIS A 146 6.55 -10.04 -15.07
C HIS A 146 5.36 -10.68 -14.32
N ALA A 147 4.37 -9.89 -13.93
CA ALA A 147 3.12 -10.40 -13.35
C ALA A 147 2.41 -11.37 -14.31
N ALA A 148 2.29 -11.00 -15.60
CA ALA A 148 1.69 -11.87 -16.62
C ALA A 148 2.40 -13.23 -16.71
N ARG A 149 3.74 -13.23 -16.66
CA ARG A 149 4.55 -14.45 -16.64
C ARG A 149 4.27 -15.32 -15.41
N ILE A 150 4.21 -14.73 -14.22
CA ILE A 150 3.88 -15.44 -12.97
C ILE A 150 2.49 -16.06 -13.07
N ILE A 151 1.50 -15.29 -13.54
CA ILE A 151 0.12 -15.76 -13.74
C ILE A 151 0.10 -16.96 -14.69
N SER A 152 0.77 -16.87 -15.84
CA SER A 152 0.83 -18.00 -16.79
C SER A 152 1.50 -19.24 -16.21
N GLN A 153 2.54 -19.08 -15.38
CA GLN A 153 3.18 -20.19 -14.69
C GLN A 153 2.23 -20.86 -13.70
N LYS A 154 1.57 -20.09 -12.83
CA LYS A 154 0.62 -20.65 -11.87
C LYS A 154 -0.58 -21.31 -12.56
N LEU A 155 -1.09 -20.74 -13.65
CA LEU A 155 -2.16 -21.37 -14.44
C LEU A 155 -1.75 -22.73 -15.03
N ARG A 156 -0.52 -22.86 -15.53
CA ARG A 156 -0.01 -24.15 -16.01
C ARG A 156 0.09 -25.17 -14.88
N THR A 157 0.64 -24.78 -13.73
CA THR A 157 0.73 -25.67 -12.55
C THR A 157 -0.63 -26.10 -12.05
N LEU A 158 -1.60 -25.18 -11.96
CA LEU A 158 -2.97 -25.48 -11.58
C LEU A 158 -3.63 -26.44 -12.58
N LYS A 159 -3.43 -26.22 -13.88
CA LYS A 159 -3.93 -27.13 -14.91
C LYS A 159 -3.35 -28.53 -14.78
N SER A 160 -2.03 -28.65 -14.62
CA SER A 160 -1.37 -29.96 -14.42
C SER A 160 -1.88 -30.68 -13.17
N SER A 161 -2.01 -29.99 -12.03
CA SER A 161 -2.55 -30.57 -10.80
C SER A 161 -4.03 -30.98 -10.94
N PHE A 162 -4.82 -30.22 -11.70
CA PHE A 162 -6.19 -30.57 -12.02
C PHE A 162 -6.27 -31.83 -12.90
N ASP A 163 -5.44 -31.90 -13.95
CA ASP A 163 -5.38 -33.05 -14.86
C ASP A 163 -4.92 -34.32 -14.13
N GLU A 164 -3.94 -34.23 -13.21
CA GLU A 164 -3.49 -35.33 -12.35
C GLU A 164 -4.58 -35.82 -11.39
N SER A 165 -5.35 -34.90 -10.80
CA SER A 165 -6.43 -35.25 -9.86
C SER A 165 -7.67 -35.81 -10.56
N HIS A 166 -8.04 -35.29 -11.73
CA HIS A 166 -9.19 -35.77 -12.52
C HIS A 166 -8.85 -37.03 -13.34
N GLY A 167 -7.58 -37.22 -13.69
CA GLY A 167 -7.08 -38.50 -14.21
C GLY A 167 -7.23 -39.65 -13.21
N ASN A 168 -7.37 -39.36 -11.90
CA ASN A 168 -7.45 -40.37 -10.85
C ASN A 168 -8.89 -40.69 -10.38
N THR A 169 -9.88 -39.82 -10.65
CA THR A 169 -11.29 -40.03 -10.28
C THR A 169 -12.21 -40.33 -11.47
N PHE A 170 -11.92 -39.82 -12.67
CA PHE A 170 -12.79 -40.07 -13.83
C PHE A 170 -12.68 -41.52 -14.37
N TRP A 171 -11.51 -42.14 -14.28
CA TRP A 171 -11.29 -43.50 -14.82
C TRP A 171 -11.61 -44.62 -13.82
N LYS A 172 -11.67 -44.34 -12.51
CA LYS A 172 -12.00 -45.36 -11.50
C LYS A 172 -13.51 -45.61 -11.39
N ASP A 173 -14.33 -44.57 -11.48
CA ASP A 173 -15.79 -44.72 -11.34
C ASP A 173 -16.50 -45.10 -12.65
N THR A 174 -15.89 -44.85 -13.81
CA THR A 174 -16.49 -45.12 -15.12
C THR A 174 -16.29 -46.58 -15.57
N PHE A 175 -15.27 -47.29 -15.07
CA PHE A 175 -15.01 -48.70 -15.44
C PHE A 175 -15.52 -49.76 -14.45
N GLN A 176 -15.91 -49.39 -13.22
CA GLN A 176 -16.57 -50.31 -12.28
C GLN A 176 -18.09 -50.44 -12.48
N LYS A 177 -18.68 -49.71 -13.44
CA LYS A 177 -20.10 -49.81 -13.80
C LYS A 177 -20.37 -50.36 -15.21
N VAL A 178 -19.32 -50.72 -15.95
CA VAL A 178 -19.46 -51.19 -17.36
C VAL A 178 -18.70 -52.51 -17.63
N PHE A 179 -18.05 -53.12 -16.63
CA PHE A 179 -17.63 -54.52 -16.67
C PHE A 179 -17.93 -55.22 -15.35
#